data_AF-A0A8K0TV80-F1
#
_entry.id   AF-A0A8K0TV80-F1
#
_cell.length_a   1.000
_cell.length_b   1.000
_cell.length_c   1.000
_cell.angle_alpha   90.00
_cell.angle_beta   90.00
_cell.angle_gamma   90.00
#
_symmetry.space_group_name_H-M   'P 1'
#
loop_
_entity.id
_entity.type
_entity.pdbx_description
1 polymer ?
#
loop_
_entity_poly.entity_id
_entity_poly.type
_entity_poly.pdbx_seq_one_letter_code
_entity_poly.pdbx_strand_id
1 'polypeptide(L)'
;QNGLDAQKLNAQFATLSPNSSCTEGDQACVSGSFAQCIGSSWQLTPCSSGLSCFALPLVSKAGTSLSCDSESDAEARFVAAGVSGGVTGNGS
;
A
#
# COMPACT_ATOMS: atom_id res chain seq x y z
N GLN A 1 -8.50 -3.99 13.15
CA GLN A 1 -7.57 -4.91 12.45
C GLN A 1 -7.12 -4.35 11.10
N ASN A 2 -8.04 -3.98 10.20
CA ASN A 2 -7.71 -3.45 8.85
C ASN A 2 -6.60 -2.38 8.81
N GLY A 3 -6.59 -1.42 9.76
CA GLY A 3 -5.54 -0.40 9.85
C GLY A 3 -4.15 -1.00 10.08
N LEU A 4 -4.01 -1.91 11.04
CA LEU A 4 -2.74 -2.60 11.34
C LEU A 4 -2.31 -3.49 10.16
N ASP A 5 -3.26 -4.16 9.50
CA ASP A 5 -2.95 -5.00 8.34
C ASP A 5 -2.43 -4.15 7.17
N ALA A 6 -3.07 -3.01 6.91
CA ALA A 6 -2.64 -2.07 5.89
C ALA A 6 -1.27 -1.46 6.21
N GLN A 7 -0.98 -1.15 7.48
CA GLN A 7 0.35 -0.70 7.91
C GLN A 7 1.43 -1.75 7.64
N LYS A 8 1.15 -3.00 8.00
CA LYS A 8 2.06 -4.12 7.74
C LYS A 8 2.31 -4.31 6.25
N LEU A 9 1.29 -4.20 5.41
CA LEU A 9 1.42 -4.28 3.95
C LEU A 9 2.29 -3.13 3.41
N ASN A 10 2.03 -1.88 3.80
CA ASN A 10 2.85 -0.75 3.35
C ASN A 10 4.30 -0.87 3.81
N ALA A 11 4.54 -1.33 5.05
CA ALA A 11 5.88 -1.60 5.55
C ALA A 11 6.59 -2.70 4.74
N GLN A 12 5.87 -3.76 4.35
CA GLN A 12 6.41 -4.79 3.45
C GLN A 12 6.72 -4.22 2.07
N PHE A 13 5.80 -3.45 1.50
CA PHE A 13 5.97 -2.84 0.18
C PHE A 13 7.14 -1.88 0.10
N ALA A 14 7.45 -1.16 1.18
CA ALA A 14 8.63 -0.29 1.28
C ALA A 14 9.96 -1.06 1.12
N THR A 15 9.97 -2.38 1.30
CA THR A 15 11.15 -3.24 1.08
C THR A 15 11.24 -3.78 -0.35
N LEU A 16 10.19 -3.60 -1.15
CA LEU A 16 10.14 -4.05 -2.54
C LEU A 16 10.76 -3.03 -3.49
N SER A 17 11.35 -3.56 -4.55
CA SER A 17 11.82 -2.81 -5.71
C SER A 17 11.24 -3.44 -6.99
N PRO A 18 11.30 -2.76 -8.14
CA PRO A 18 10.86 -3.34 -9.41
C PRO A 18 11.57 -4.67 -9.77
N ASN A 19 12.76 -4.91 -9.21
CA ASN A 19 13.55 -6.12 -9.43
C ASN A 19 13.31 -7.22 -8.39
N SER A 20 12.46 -6.97 -7.38
CA SER A 20 12.11 -7.98 -6.39
C SER A 20 11.34 -9.12 -7.05
N SER A 21 11.63 -10.37 -6.68
CA SER A 21 10.85 -11.51 -7.14
C SER A 21 9.39 -11.43 -6.66
N CYS A 22 8.46 -11.91 -7.47
CA CYS A 22 7.04 -11.96 -7.15
C CYS A 22 6.38 -13.21 -7.73
N THR A 23 5.18 -13.53 -7.25
CA THR A 23 4.35 -14.62 -7.78
C THR A 23 3.28 -14.06 -8.69
N GLU A 24 3.02 -14.71 -9.83
CA GLU A 24 1.93 -14.36 -10.76
C GLU A 24 0.64 -14.01 -10.00
N GLY A 25 0.09 -12.84 -10.29
CA GLY A 25 -1.14 -12.36 -9.68
C GLY A 25 -0.95 -11.59 -8.37
N ASP A 26 0.25 -11.58 -7.77
CA ASP A 26 0.55 -10.71 -6.63
C ASP A 26 0.33 -9.24 -7.00
N GLN A 27 -0.12 -8.44 -6.03
CA GLN A 27 -0.30 -7.00 -6.17
C GLN A 27 0.39 -6.28 -5.02
N ALA A 28 1.04 -5.16 -5.32
CA ALA A 28 1.79 -4.39 -4.34
C ALA A 28 1.86 -2.91 -4.71
N CYS A 29 2.39 -2.09 -3.80
CA CYS A 29 2.79 -0.72 -4.08
C CYS A 29 4.32 -0.64 -4.17
N VAL A 30 4.89 -0.72 -5.38
CA VAL A 30 6.35 -0.72 -5.55
C VAL A 30 6.80 0.68 -5.98
N SER A 31 7.70 1.27 -5.20
CA SER A 31 8.21 2.63 -5.44
C SER A 31 7.10 3.67 -5.66
N GLY A 32 6.01 3.57 -4.89
CA GLY A 32 4.85 4.47 -5.00
C GLY A 32 3.93 4.22 -6.19
N SER A 33 4.23 3.25 -7.05
CA SER A 33 3.37 2.85 -8.18
C SER A 33 2.53 1.62 -7.82
N PHE A 34 1.35 1.50 -8.41
CA PHE A 34 0.62 0.24 -8.35
C PHE A 34 1.38 -0.82 -9.16
N ALA A 35 1.63 -1.98 -8.57
CA ALA A 35 2.38 -3.04 -9.21
C ALA A 35 1.55 -4.33 -9.23
N GLN A 36 1.52 -4.98 -10.38
CA GLN A 36 0.98 -6.33 -10.53
C GLN A 36 2.09 -7.25 -11.02
N CYS A 37 2.23 -8.42 -10.42
CA CYS A 37 3.15 -9.42 -10.90
C CYS A 37 2.56 -10.16 -12.10
N ILE A 38 3.24 -10.09 -13.24
CA ILE A 38 2.92 -10.86 -14.44
C ILE A 38 4.14 -11.74 -14.75
N GLY A 39 3.92 -13.04 -14.78
CA GLY A 39 4.93 -14.09 -14.72
C GLY A 39 5.66 -14.09 -13.38
N SER A 40 6.86 -13.52 -13.40
CA SER A 40 7.76 -13.39 -12.25
C SER A 40 8.34 -11.98 -12.14
N SER A 41 7.70 -10.99 -12.78
CA SER A 41 8.17 -9.61 -12.87
C SER A 41 7.07 -8.62 -12.53
N TRP A 42 7.42 -7.57 -11.79
CA TRP A 42 6.51 -6.48 -11.46
C TRP A 42 6.26 -5.60 -12.69
N GLN A 43 4.98 -5.44 -13.04
CA GLN A 43 4.50 -4.45 -13.99
C GLN A 43 3.98 -3.24 -13.21
N LEU A 44 4.68 -2.11 -13.30
CA LEU A 44 4.35 -0.90 -12.56
C LEU A 44 3.46 0.01 -13.40
N THR A 45 2.35 0.43 -12.80
CA THR A 45 1.47 1.49 -13.29
C THR A 45 1.62 2.70 -12.36
N PRO A 46 2.23 3.80 -12.83
CA PRO A 46 2.43 4.97 -11.99
C PRO A 46 1.09 5.61 -11.63
N CYS A 47 1.00 6.13 -10.41
CA CYS A 47 -0.11 6.97 -10.00
C CYS A 47 -0.05 8.34 -10.69
N SER A 48 -1.19 9.03 -10.76
CA SER A 48 -1.23 10.43 -11.23
C SER A 48 -0.33 11.33 -10.37
N SER A 49 0.10 12.46 -10.93
CA SER A 49 0.95 13.43 -10.23
C SER A 49 0.40 13.79 -8.84
N GLY A 50 1.27 13.74 -7.83
CA GLY A 50 0.93 14.06 -6.44
C GLY A 50 0.28 12.90 -5.67
N LEU A 51 0.08 11.74 -6.30
CA LEU A 51 -0.46 10.54 -5.66
C LEU A 51 0.60 9.44 -5.60
N SER A 52 0.47 8.58 -4.60
CA SER A 52 1.26 7.35 -4.42
C SER A 52 0.34 6.18 -4.13
N CYS A 53 0.77 4.98 -4.49
CA CYS A 53 0.07 3.74 -4.16
C CYS A 53 0.24 3.43 -2.67
N PHE A 54 -0.88 3.15 -2.00
CA PHE A 54 -0.92 2.68 -0.62
C PHE A 54 -1.85 1.47 -0.48
N ALA A 55 -1.53 0.56 0.44
CA ALA A 55 -2.53 -0.30 1.06
C ALA A 55 -3.36 0.54 2.02
N LEU A 56 -4.67 0.59 1.81
CA LEU A 56 -5.61 1.36 2.61
C LEU A 56 -6.57 0.42 3.35
N PRO A 57 -6.94 0.72 4.61
CA PRO A 57 -7.92 -0.07 5.33
C PRO A 57 -9.32 0.09 4.72
N LEU A 58 -10.05 -1.01 4.57
CA LEU A 58 -11.44 -0.96 4.15
C LEU A 58 -12.34 -0.48 5.30
N VAL A 59 -13.32 0.39 5.00
CA VAL A 59 -14.21 1.00 6.00
C VAL A 59 -15.48 0.18 6.28
N SER A 60 -15.96 -0.56 5.28
CA SER A 60 -17.26 -1.25 5.33
C SER A 60 -17.15 -2.78 5.35
N LYS A 61 -15.94 -3.32 5.18
CA LYS A 61 -15.66 -4.76 5.12
C LYS A 61 -14.29 -5.05 5.73
N ALA A 62 -14.06 -6.30 6.13
CA ALA A 62 -12.73 -6.74 6.56
C ALA A 62 -11.74 -6.72 5.39
N GLY A 63 -10.49 -6.35 5.66
CA GLY A 63 -9.39 -6.36 4.70
C GLY A 63 -8.89 -4.96 4.30
N THR A 64 -8.10 -4.94 3.23
CA THR A 64 -7.40 -3.77 2.71
C THR A 64 -7.60 -3.68 1.19
N SER A 65 -7.29 -2.52 0.62
CA SER A 65 -7.27 -2.32 -0.84
C SER A 65 -6.06 -1.50 -1.25
N LEU A 66 -5.50 -1.77 -2.43
CA LEU A 66 -4.46 -0.93 -2.99
C LEU A 66 -5.09 0.19 -3.83
N SER A 67 -4.69 1.43 -3.59
CA SER A 67 -5.14 2.58 -4.37
C SER A 67 -4.08 3.66 -4.40
N CYS A 68 -4.07 4.42 -5.50
CA CYS A 68 -3.39 5.70 -5.54
C CYS A 68 -4.16 6.71 -4.69
N ASP A 69 -3.45 7.41 -3.81
CA ASP A 69 -4.01 8.47 -2.97
C ASP A 69 -2.94 9.51 -2.62
N SER A 70 -3.33 10.63 -2.02
CA SER A 70 -2.37 11.53 -1.39
C SER A 70 -1.88 10.91 -0.07
N GLU A 71 -0.65 11.21 0.34
CA GLU A 71 -0.11 10.72 1.61
C GLU A 71 -0.95 11.20 2.80
N SER A 72 -1.37 12.47 2.80
CA SER A 72 -2.23 13.03 3.84
C SER A 72 -3.60 12.35 3.92
N ASP A 73 -4.23 12.04 2.79
CA ASP A 73 -5.53 11.37 2.78
C ASP A 73 -5.40 9.90 3.18
N ALA A 74 -4.31 9.23 2.77
CA ALA A 74 -3.99 7.89 3.23
C ALA A 74 -3.83 7.87 4.75
N GLU A 75 -3.01 8.74 5.33
CA GLU A 75 -2.81 8.87 6.77
C GLU A 75 -4.12 9.15 7.53
N ALA A 76 -4.96 10.06 7.01
CA ALA A 76 -6.26 10.34 7.61
C ALA A 76 -7.14 9.08 7.70
N ARG A 77 -7.06 8.17 6.72
CA ARG A 77 -7.79 6.88 6.78
C ARG A 77 -7.23 5.94 7.84
N PHE A 78 -5.92 5.94 8.09
CA PHE A 78 -5.33 5.16 9.18
C PHE A 78 -5.75 5.69 10.56
N VAL A 79 -5.76 7.02 10.73
CA VAL A 79 -6.29 7.66 11.94
C VAL A 79 -7.77 7.32 12.14
N ALA A 80 -8.58 7.41 11.08
CA ALA A 80 -10.00 7.03 11.13
C ALA A 80 -10.22 5.53 11.43
N ALA A 81 -9.28 4.67 11.04
CA ALA A 81 -9.25 3.25 11.38
C ALA A 81 -8.77 2.96 12.82
N GLY A 82 -8.44 4.00 13.59
CA GLY A 82 -8.05 3.92 15.00
C GLY A 82 -6.61 3.48 15.24
N VAL A 83 -5.72 3.62 14.25
CA VAL A 83 -4.30 3.29 14.39
C VAL A 83 -3.42 4.55 14.30
N SER A 84 -2.31 4.55 15.02
CA SER A 84 -1.29 5.60 15.00
C SER A 84 -0.05 5.16 14.21
N GLY A 85 0.88 6.08 13.96
CA GLY A 85 2.15 5.77 13.32
C GLY A 85 2.17 5.87 11.79
N GLY A 86 1.23 6.62 11.21
CA GLY A 86 1.15 6.87 9.77
C GLY A 86 0.80 5.62 8.96
N VAL A 87 1.10 5.67 7.66
CA VAL A 87 0.74 4.58 6.71
C VAL A 87 1.53 3.29 6.91
N THR A 88 2.65 3.29 7.64
CA THR A 88 3.49 2.11 7.90
C THR A 88 3.51 1.65 9.37
N GLY A 89 2.92 2.42 10.29
CA GLY A 89 2.90 2.08 11.72
C GLY A 89 4.21 2.36 12.46
N ASN A 90 5.19 3.03 11.83
CA ASN A 90 6.49 3.33 12.42
C ASN A 90 6.56 4.68 13.16
N GLY A 91 5.49 5.47 13.16
CA GLY A 91 5.45 6.73 13.93
C GLY A 91 5.19 6.49 15.42
N SER A 92 6.28 6.46 16.18
CA SER A 92 6.31 6.76 17.62
C SER A 92 6.63 8.23 17.85
#